data_AF-A0A933BXC8-F1
#
_entry.id   AF-A0A933BXC8-F1
#
_cell.length_a   1.000
_cell.length_b   1.000
_cell.length_c   1.000
_cell.angle_alpha   90.00
_cell.angle_beta   90.00
_cell.angle_gamma   90.00
#
_symmetry.space_group_name_H-M   'P 1'
#
loop_
_entity.id
_entity.type
_entity.pdbx_description
1 polymer ?
#
loop_
_entity_poly.entity_id
_entity_poly.type
_entity_poly.pdbx_seq_one_letter_code
_entity_poly.pdbx_strand_id
1 'polypeptide(L)'
;MASRYFLGNLLVLAVLAAACGDDETGPSEERFASVLSGAGEVPAVATSASGSASLKLRGSTMDVTVSVSNLGGAFAVHIHGPATTGQEADPVVGLPIADGVTSGTLASVTGATATSLRGLTVMKGTVSFDSALVLIRKGLAYINVHTEANPDGEIRGHIGKSATSNPDPPGGGGY
;
A
#
# COMPACT_ATOMS: atom_id res chain seq x y z
N MET A 1 34.43 77.74 11.83
CA MET A 1 33.59 77.59 13.02
C MET A 1 32.24 77.04 12.59
N ALA A 2 31.79 75.94 13.22
CA ALA A 2 30.41 75.40 13.28
C ALA A 2 29.71 75.09 11.93
N SER A 3 28.90 74.05 11.74
CA SER A 3 28.42 72.94 12.56
C SER A 3 27.94 71.87 11.56
N ARG A 4 28.20 70.58 11.83
CA ARG A 4 27.72 69.45 11.02
C ARG A 4 26.43 68.95 11.66
N TYR A 5 25.31 69.00 10.95
CA TYR A 5 24.09 68.28 11.35
C TYR A 5 24.10 66.92 10.64
N PHE A 6 24.20 65.85 11.43
CA PHE A 6 23.99 64.46 10.99
C PHE A 6 22.48 64.21 10.92
N LEU A 7 21.96 63.85 9.73
CA LEU A 7 20.67 63.17 9.62
C LEU A 7 20.90 61.67 9.83
N GLY A 8 20.24 61.11 10.84
CA GLY A 8 20.20 59.68 11.08
C GLY A 8 19.27 58.99 10.08
N ASN A 9 19.78 58.01 9.34
CA ASN A 9 18.96 57.05 8.62
C ASN A 9 18.76 55.82 9.51
N LEU A 10 17.52 55.60 9.93
CA LEU A 10 17.06 54.40 10.61
C LEU A 10 16.95 53.27 9.58
N LEU A 11 17.91 52.35 9.58
CA LEU A 11 17.86 51.13 8.78
C LEU A 11 17.05 50.09 9.58
N VAL A 12 15.82 49.82 9.14
CA VAL A 12 15.02 48.68 9.63
C VAL A 12 15.53 47.43 8.91
N LEU A 13 16.21 46.55 9.65
CA LEU A 13 16.65 45.25 9.17
C LEU A 13 15.45 44.29 9.22
N ALA A 14 14.78 44.07 8.09
CA ALA A 14 13.77 43.03 7.97
C ALA A 14 14.46 41.66 7.92
N VAL A 15 14.37 40.91 9.03
CA VAL A 15 14.79 39.50 9.05
C VAL A 15 13.69 38.70 8.35
N LEU A 16 13.93 38.29 7.10
CA LEU A 16 13.18 37.19 6.49
C LEU A 16 13.61 35.90 7.20
N ALA A 17 12.77 35.40 8.11
CA ALA A 17 12.85 34.03 8.54
C ALA A 17 12.40 33.14 7.37
N ALA A 18 13.37 32.55 6.66
CA ALA A 18 13.10 31.43 5.78
C ALA A 18 12.60 30.26 6.65
N ALA A 19 11.30 30.01 6.62
CA ALA A 19 10.74 28.76 7.11
C ALA A 19 11.25 27.66 6.18
N CYS A 20 12.25 26.90 6.63
CA CYS A 20 12.68 25.69 5.95
C CYS A 20 11.49 24.73 6.00
N GLY A 21 10.95 24.37 4.84
CA GLY A 21 9.96 23.31 4.72
C GLY A 21 10.57 22.03 5.26
N ASP A 22 9.76 21.28 5.99
CA ASP A 22 10.15 20.02 6.59
C ASP A 22 10.42 19.03 5.46
N ASP A 23 11.69 18.86 5.09
CA ASP A 23 12.11 17.77 4.22
C ASP A 23 11.84 16.47 4.99
N GLU A 24 10.69 15.87 4.75
CA GLU A 24 10.39 14.49 5.15
C GLU A 24 11.39 13.58 4.40
N THR A 25 12.60 13.44 4.94
CA THR A 25 13.72 12.64 4.38
C THR A 25 13.44 11.13 4.29
N GLY A 26 12.19 10.72 4.47
CA GLY A 26 11.72 9.34 4.31
C GLY A 26 11.33 8.99 2.88
N PRO A 27 11.20 7.69 2.56
CA PRO A 27 10.70 7.27 1.25
C PRO A 27 9.25 7.72 1.04
N SER A 28 8.96 8.20 -0.17
CA SER A 28 7.60 8.58 -0.59
C SER A 28 6.62 7.41 -0.41
N GLU A 29 5.40 7.70 0.04
CA GLU A 29 4.35 6.69 0.18
C GLU A 29 3.75 6.34 -1.19
N GLU A 30 3.82 5.06 -1.56
CA GLU A 30 3.14 4.50 -2.72
C GLU A 30 1.84 3.80 -2.29
N ARG A 31 0.73 4.09 -2.95
CA ARG A 31 -0.59 3.52 -2.61
C ARG A 31 -1.05 2.53 -3.66
N PHE A 32 -1.58 1.41 -3.20
CA PHE A 32 -2.13 0.36 -4.04
C PHE A 32 -3.48 -0.08 -3.50
N ALA A 33 -4.32 -0.61 -4.39
CA ALA A 33 -5.61 -1.17 -4.06
C ALA A 33 -5.91 -2.41 -4.88
N SER A 34 -6.84 -3.23 -4.39
CA SER A 34 -7.41 -4.37 -5.10
C SER A 34 -8.90 -4.46 -4.77
N VAL A 35 -9.71 -4.81 -5.77
CA VAL A 35 -11.12 -5.17 -5.60
C VAL A 35 -11.23 -6.66 -5.87
N LEU A 36 -11.75 -7.40 -4.90
CA LEU A 36 -11.80 -8.86 -4.92
C LEU A 36 -13.22 -9.33 -5.22
N SER A 37 -13.35 -10.29 -6.11
CA SER A 37 -14.63 -10.92 -6.46
C SER A 37 -14.42 -12.35 -6.97
N GLY A 38 -15.47 -13.16 -6.97
CA GLY A 38 -15.42 -14.50 -7.58
C GLY A 38 -15.18 -14.46 -9.09
N ALA A 39 -15.60 -13.40 -9.77
CA ALA A 39 -15.29 -13.18 -11.19
C ALA A 39 -13.79 -12.91 -11.45
N GLY A 40 -13.03 -12.56 -10.41
CA GLY A 40 -11.58 -12.39 -10.48
C GLY A 40 -10.80 -13.70 -10.36
N GLU A 41 -11.45 -14.79 -9.92
CA GLU A 41 -10.86 -16.14 -9.88
C GLU A 41 -10.61 -16.70 -11.28
N VAL A 42 -9.70 -17.66 -11.38
CA VAL A 42 -9.39 -18.37 -12.63
C VAL A 42 -9.38 -19.87 -12.35
N PRO A 43 -10.45 -20.63 -12.69
CA PRO A 43 -11.70 -20.18 -13.29
C PRO A 43 -12.57 -19.34 -12.33
N ALA A 44 -13.48 -18.55 -12.90
CA ALA A 44 -14.37 -17.70 -12.10
C ALA A 44 -15.29 -18.52 -11.16
N VAL A 45 -15.46 -18.03 -9.94
CA VAL A 45 -16.32 -18.62 -8.91
C VAL A 45 -17.66 -17.88 -8.84
N ALA A 46 -18.76 -18.62 -8.87
CA ALA A 46 -20.10 -18.06 -8.67
C ALA A 46 -20.38 -17.86 -7.17
N THR A 47 -20.11 -16.66 -6.67
CA THR A 47 -20.36 -16.27 -5.27
C THR A 47 -20.87 -14.83 -5.20
N SER A 48 -21.57 -14.48 -4.12
CA SER A 48 -21.90 -13.10 -3.76
C SER A 48 -20.83 -12.46 -2.86
N ALA A 49 -19.79 -13.22 -2.50
CA ALA A 49 -18.66 -12.73 -1.75
C ALA A 49 -17.91 -11.63 -2.51
N SER A 50 -17.43 -10.65 -1.76
CA SER A 50 -16.63 -9.55 -2.29
C SER A 50 -15.60 -9.10 -1.27
N GLY A 51 -14.61 -8.36 -1.74
CA GLY A 51 -13.63 -7.75 -0.85
C GLY A 51 -12.92 -6.57 -1.47
N SER A 52 -12.14 -5.90 -0.64
CA SER A 52 -11.23 -4.85 -1.05
C SER A 52 -9.95 -4.96 -0.24
N ALA A 53 -8.84 -4.57 -0.84
CA ALA A 53 -7.59 -4.41 -0.12
C ALA A 53 -6.96 -3.05 -0.42
N SER A 54 -6.26 -2.52 0.59
CA SER A 54 -5.47 -1.29 0.51
C SER A 54 -4.07 -1.61 0.99
N LEU A 55 -3.06 -1.18 0.22
CA LEU A 55 -1.66 -1.32 0.59
C LEU A 55 -0.96 0.03 0.51
N LYS A 56 -0.05 0.28 1.45
CA LYS A 56 0.83 1.44 1.44
C LYS A 56 2.26 0.96 1.56
N LEU A 57 3.10 1.33 0.60
CA LEU A 57 4.52 1.02 0.61
C LEU A 57 5.33 2.28 0.88
N ARG A 58 6.29 2.20 1.80
CA ARG A 58 7.26 3.25 2.13
C ARG A 58 8.64 2.63 2.11
N GLY A 59 9.32 2.68 0.96
CA GLY A 59 10.57 1.94 0.75
C GLY A 59 10.34 0.43 0.88
N SER A 60 10.98 -0.22 1.86
CA SER A 60 10.82 -1.64 2.15
C SER A 60 9.77 -1.94 3.23
N THR A 61 8.96 -0.96 3.61
CA THR A 61 7.90 -1.11 4.60
C THR A 61 6.54 -1.24 3.91
N MET A 62 5.72 -2.19 4.36
CA MET A 62 4.36 -2.41 3.88
C MET A 62 3.33 -2.31 5.00
N ASP A 63 2.28 -1.54 4.75
CA ASP A 63 1.00 -1.64 5.43
C ASP A 63 0.00 -2.28 4.47
N VAL A 64 -0.86 -3.15 5.00
CA VAL A 64 -1.91 -3.83 4.22
C VAL A 64 -3.14 -4.06 5.08
N THR A 65 -4.30 -3.75 4.51
CA THR A 65 -5.61 -4.07 5.09
C THR A 65 -6.45 -4.77 4.03
N VAL A 66 -7.10 -5.87 4.41
CA VAL A 66 -8.06 -6.60 3.58
C VAL A 66 -9.41 -6.62 4.31
N SER A 67 -10.45 -6.18 3.61
CA SER A 67 -11.83 -6.22 4.09
C SER A 67 -12.69 -7.04 3.14
N VAL A 68 -13.65 -7.78 3.69
CA VAL A 68 -14.45 -8.77 2.97
C VAL A 68 -15.93 -8.66 3.36
N SER A 69 -16.79 -9.24 2.54
CA SER A 69 -18.22 -9.34 2.78
C SER A 69 -18.77 -10.61 2.17
N ASN A 70 -19.75 -11.23 2.84
CA ASN A 70 -20.48 -12.42 2.39
C ASN A 70 -19.61 -13.66 2.07
N LEU A 71 -18.48 -13.84 2.75
CA LEU A 71 -17.70 -15.09 2.61
C LEU A 71 -18.36 -16.26 3.35
N GLY A 72 -18.07 -17.48 2.88
CA GLY A 72 -18.39 -18.73 3.58
C GLY A 72 -17.54 -19.01 4.83
N GLY A 73 -16.68 -18.07 5.25
CA GLY A 73 -15.71 -18.22 6.34
C GLY A 73 -14.30 -18.37 5.81
N ALA A 74 -13.47 -17.34 5.98
CA ALA A 74 -12.07 -17.33 5.52
C ALA A 74 -11.16 -18.14 6.44
N PHE A 75 -10.32 -19.01 5.87
CA PHE A 75 -9.23 -19.69 6.58
C PHE A 75 -7.83 -19.23 6.12
N ALA A 76 -7.74 -18.59 4.95
CA ALA A 76 -6.48 -18.00 4.47
C ALA A 76 -6.70 -16.79 3.56
N VAL A 77 -5.71 -15.89 3.54
CA VAL A 77 -5.58 -14.86 2.50
C VAL A 77 -4.11 -14.70 2.14
N HIS A 78 -3.86 -14.70 0.84
CA HIS A 78 -2.51 -14.67 0.29
C HIS A 78 -2.35 -13.55 -0.74
N ILE A 79 -1.14 -13.04 -0.83
CA ILE A 79 -0.63 -12.35 -2.03
C ILE A 79 0.06 -13.41 -2.87
N HIS A 80 -0.32 -13.51 -4.14
CA HIS A 80 0.24 -14.42 -5.14
C HIS A 80 1.05 -13.64 -6.19
N GLY A 81 1.98 -14.33 -6.85
CA GLY A 81 2.70 -13.80 -8.00
C GLY A 81 4.00 -14.56 -8.30
N PRO A 82 4.68 -14.26 -9.42
CA PRO A 82 4.31 -13.27 -10.44
C PRO A 82 3.16 -13.74 -11.32
N ALA A 83 2.17 -12.88 -11.56
CA ALA A 83 1.07 -13.14 -12.50
C ALA A 83 0.55 -11.86 -13.14
N THR A 84 0.31 -11.87 -14.45
CA THR A 84 -0.54 -10.84 -15.08
C THR A 84 -2.03 -11.16 -14.88
N THR A 85 -2.91 -10.23 -15.25
CA THR A 85 -4.36 -10.47 -15.20
C THR A 85 -4.75 -11.74 -15.96
N GLY A 86 -5.56 -12.58 -15.34
CA GLY A 86 -6.02 -13.86 -15.91
C GLY A 86 -5.06 -15.04 -15.73
N GLN A 87 -3.89 -14.86 -15.11
CA GLN A 87 -2.95 -15.94 -14.79
C GLN A 87 -3.03 -16.34 -13.31
N GLU A 88 -2.85 -17.62 -13.01
CA GLU A 88 -2.60 -18.10 -11.65
C GLU A 88 -1.10 -18.08 -11.33
N ALA A 89 -0.77 -17.98 -10.06
CA ALA A 89 0.58 -18.13 -9.53
C ALA A 89 0.54 -18.71 -8.13
N ASP A 90 1.67 -19.26 -7.67
CA ASP A 90 1.80 -19.71 -6.28
C ASP A 90 1.70 -18.53 -5.29
N PRO A 91 1.24 -18.78 -4.05
CA PRO A 91 1.25 -17.78 -2.99
C PRO A 91 2.69 -17.40 -2.62
N VAL A 92 2.95 -16.10 -2.43
CA VAL A 92 4.26 -15.57 -2.05
C VAL A 92 4.27 -14.97 -0.64
N VAL A 93 3.14 -14.43 -0.19
CA VAL A 93 2.97 -13.89 1.17
C VAL A 93 1.62 -14.29 1.72
N GLY A 94 1.58 -14.93 2.89
CA GLY A 94 0.37 -15.12 3.68
C GLY A 94 0.17 -14.01 4.69
N LEU A 95 -1.07 -13.56 4.82
CA LEU A 95 -1.47 -12.56 5.80
C LEU A 95 -2.07 -13.22 7.06
N PRO A 96 -1.82 -12.67 8.25
CA PRO A 96 -2.46 -13.15 9.47
C PRO A 96 -3.95 -12.77 9.44
N ILE A 97 -4.83 -13.74 9.71
CA ILE A 97 -6.28 -13.55 9.80
C ILE A 97 -6.83 -14.12 11.09
N ALA A 98 -8.01 -13.66 11.47
CA ALA A 98 -8.88 -14.44 12.34
C ALA A 98 -9.63 -15.48 11.49
N ASP A 99 -9.63 -16.73 11.95
CA ASP A 99 -10.29 -17.83 11.24
C ASP A 99 -11.82 -17.66 11.25
N GLY A 100 -12.48 -18.10 10.18
CA GLY A 100 -13.94 -18.07 10.06
C GLY A 100 -14.57 -16.69 9.82
N VAL A 101 -13.79 -15.64 9.52
CA VAL A 101 -14.34 -14.31 9.23
C VAL A 101 -15.20 -14.36 7.97
N THR A 102 -16.45 -13.91 8.09
CA THR A 102 -17.42 -13.85 6.97
C THR A 102 -17.60 -12.45 6.40
N SER A 103 -17.39 -11.40 7.20
CA SER A 103 -17.51 -9.99 6.80
C SER A 103 -16.72 -9.07 7.75
N GLY A 104 -16.26 -7.93 7.24
CA GLY A 104 -15.48 -6.94 7.99
C GLY A 104 -13.99 -6.97 7.62
N THR A 105 -13.13 -6.55 8.55
CA THR A 105 -11.67 -6.60 8.35
C THR A 105 -11.17 -8.03 8.54
N LEU A 106 -10.65 -8.62 7.48
CA LEU A 106 -10.08 -9.97 7.48
C LEU A 106 -8.62 -9.96 7.95
N ALA A 107 -7.82 -9.03 7.43
CA ALA A 107 -6.41 -8.89 7.76
C ALA A 107 -6.05 -7.41 7.91
N SER A 108 -5.18 -7.09 8.87
CA SER A 108 -4.59 -5.76 8.99
C SER A 108 -3.18 -5.86 9.55
N VAL A 109 -2.20 -5.42 8.77
CA VAL A 109 -0.78 -5.43 9.14
C VAL A 109 -0.21 -4.04 8.87
N THR A 110 0.60 -3.54 9.81
CA THR A 110 1.25 -2.23 9.72
C THR A 110 2.74 -2.39 10.00
N GLY A 111 3.57 -1.75 9.18
CA GLY A 111 5.01 -1.67 9.39
C GLY A 111 5.73 -3.00 9.16
N ALA A 112 5.28 -3.81 8.21
CA ALA A 112 5.96 -5.06 7.84
C ALA A 112 7.21 -4.78 7.01
N THR A 113 8.31 -5.44 7.36
CA THR A 113 9.61 -5.36 6.67
C THR A 113 10.22 -6.75 6.53
N ALA A 114 11.29 -6.89 5.74
CA ALA A 114 12.02 -8.16 5.58
C ALA A 114 12.56 -8.71 6.92
N THR A 115 12.83 -7.85 7.90
CA THR A 115 13.35 -8.24 9.23
C THR A 115 12.26 -8.29 10.30
N SER A 116 11.06 -7.78 10.02
CA SER A 116 9.91 -7.81 10.93
C SER A 116 8.65 -8.04 10.12
N LEU A 117 8.28 -9.30 9.92
CA LEU A 117 7.15 -9.67 9.08
C LEU A 117 5.78 -9.40 9.71
N ARG A 118 5.70 -9.01 11.00
CA ARG A 118 4.44 -8.63 11.67
C ARG A 118 3.32 -9.67 11.53
N GLY A 119 3.67 -10.96 11.59
CA GLY A 119 2.73 -12.06 11.41
C GLY A 119 2.49 -12.49 9.96
N LEU A 120 3.03 -11.76 8.98
CA LEU A 120 3.09 -12.24 7.61
C LEU A 120 3.98 -13.48 7.52
N THR A 121 3.64 -14.38 6.61
CA THR A 121 4.46 -15.54 6.28
C THR A 121 4.96 -15.40 4.85
N VAL A 122 6.28 -15.32 4.66
CA VAL A 122 6.88 -15.39 3.31
C VAL A 122 6.92 -16.86 2.91
N MET A 123 6.20 -17.23 1.84
CA MET A 123 6.11 -18.64 1.42
C MET A 123 7.45 -19.10 0.83
N LYS A 124 7.93 -20.24 1.33
CA LYS A 124 9.28 -20.73 1.08
C LYS A 124 9.41 -21.26 -0.35
N GLY A 125 10.40 -20.78 -1.10
CA GLY A 125 10.73 -21.37 -2.41
C GLY A 125 11.56 -20.48 -3.33
N THR A 126 11.25 -19.18 -3.45
CA THR A 126 12.02 -18.29 -4.35
C THR A 126 11.86 -16.79 -4.11
N VAL A 127 10.87 -16.34 -3.32
CA VAL A 127 10.51 -14.92 -3.22
C VAL A 127 10.84 -14.40 -1.82
N SER A 128 11.75 -13.42 -1.72
CA SER A 128 11.96 -12.66 -0.49
C SER A 128 10.81 -11.67 -0.27
N PHE A 129 10.67 -11.13 0.93
CA PHE A 129 9.72 -10.04 1.18
C PHE A 129 9.92 -8.88 0.21
N ASP A 130 11.18 -8.48 -0.04
CA ASP A 130 11.49 -7.41 -0.99
C ASP A 130 11.08 -7.75 -2.43
N SER A 131 11.27 -9.00 -2.85
CA SER A 131 10.78 -9.47 -4.16
C SER A 131 9.26 -9.38 -4.25
N ALA A 132 8.52 -9.69 -3.18
CA ALA A 132 7.07 -9.52 -3.15
C ALA A 132 6.66 -8.04 -3.32
N LEU A 133 7.39 -7.10 -2.68
CA LEU A 133 7.17 -5.67 -2.89
C LEU A 133 7.44 -5.24 -4.34
N VAL A 134 8.44 -5.83 -5.00
CA VAL A 134 8.71 -5.59 -6.42
C VAL A 134 7.56 -6.09 -7.30
N LEU A 135 6.99 -7.26 -7.00
CA LEU A 135 5.82 -7.79 -7.72
C LEU A 135 4.62 -6.86 -7.60
N ILE A 136 4.32 -6.36 -6.39
CA ILE A 136 3.25 -5.39 -6.13
C ILE A 136 3.48 -4.12 -6.96
N ARG A 137 4.68 -3.55 -6.92
CA ARG A 137 5.02 -2.32 -7.68
C ARG A 137 4.90 -2.49 -9.19
N LYS A 138 5.16 -3.70 -9.70
CA LYS A 138 5.05 -4.03 -11.12
C LYS A 138 3.63 -4.42 -11.55
N GLY A 139 2.67 -4.48 -10.62
CA GLY A 139 1.31 -4.97 -10.92
C GLY A 139 1.28 -6.46 -11.29
N LEU A 140 2.27 -7.22 -10.82
CA LEU A 140 2.42 -8.66 -11.07
C LEU A 140 1.98 -9.50 -9.87
N ALA A 141 1.15 -8.94 -8.99
CA ALA A 141 0.64 -9.61 -7.80
C ALA A 141 -0.87 -9.43 -7.67
N TYR A 142 -1.52 -10.40 -7.06
CA TYR A 142 -2.95 -10.36 -6.72
C TYR A 142 -3.17 -10.84 -5.30
N ILE A 143 -4.29 -10.44 -4.69
CA ILE A 143 -4.76 -10.97 -3.41
C ILE A 143 -5.86 -11.98 -3.70
N ASN A 144 -5.83 -13.09 -2.97
CA ASN A 144 -6.79 -14.18 -3.06
C ASN A 144 -7.17 -14.63 -1.64
N VAL A 145 -8.47 -14.83 -1.41
CA VAL A 145 -9.04 -15.25 -0.12
C VAL A 145 -9.62 -16.65 -0.30
N HIS A 146 -9.28 -17.55 0.62
CA HIS A 146 -9.70 -18.95 0.59
C HIS A 146 -10.71 -19.21 1.72
N THR A 147 -11.74 -19.99 1.39
CA THR A 147 -12.77 -20.45 2.34
C THR A 147 -12.91 -21.95 2.23
N GLU A 148 -13.53 -22.59 3.23
CA GLU A 148 -13.70 -24.06 3.21
C GLU A 148 -14.47 -24.54 1.97
N ALA A 149 -15.43 -23.74 1.47
CA ALA A 149 -16.20 -24.06 0.27
C ALA A 149 -15.42 -23.85 -1.03
N ASN A 150 -14.41 -22.98 -1.03
CA ASN A 150 -13.56 -22.70 -2.19
C ASN A 150 -12.08 -22.65 -1.74
N PRO A 151 -11.46 -23.81 -1.48
CA PRO A 151 -10.11 -23.89 -0.93
C PRO A 151 -9.04 -23.38 -1.89
N ASP A 152 -9.28 -23.45 -3.20
CA ASP A 152 -8.38 -22.90 -4.22
C ASP A 152 -8.51 -21.37 -4.38
N GLY A 153 -9.59 -20.78 -3.83
CA GLY A 153 -9.88 -19.35 -3.86
C GLY A 153 -11.37 -19.05 -4.02
N GLU A 154 -11.95 -18.20 -3.16
CA GLU A 154 -13.33 -17.72 -3.31
C GLU A 154 -13.41 -16.36 -4.00
N ILE A 155 -12.51 -15.43 -3.63
CA ILE A 155 -12.45 -14.08 -4.22
C ILE A 155 -11.01 -13.63 -4.46
N ARG A 156 -10.79 -13.01 -5.63
CA ARG A 156 -9.47 -12.57 -6.09
C ARG A 156 -9.54 -11.19 -6.72
N GLY A 157 -8.45 -10.45 -6.57
CA GLY A 157 -8.24 -9.18 -7.27
C GLY A 157 -6.77 -8.83 -7.46
N HIS A 158 -6.41 -8.42 -8.67
CA HIS A 158 -5.08 -7.91 -8.99
C HIS A 158 -4.77 -6.61 -8.24
N ILE A 159 -3.55 -6.47 -7.73
CA ILE A 159 -3.11 -5.28 -7.00
C ILE A 159 -2.64 -4.24 -8.02
N GLY A 160 -3.26 -3.05 -8.00
CA GLY A 160 -2.93 -1.93 -8.87
C GLY A 160 -2.59 -0.67 -8.09
N LYS A 161 -1.88 0.28 -8.72
CA LYS A 161 -1.65 1.61 -8.13
C LYS A 161 -2.99 2.31 -7.91
N SER A 162 -3.14 2.91 -6.73
CA SER A 162 -4.29 3.76 -6.41
C SER A 162 -3.91 5.22 -6.64
N ALA A 163 -4.82 6.01 -7.21
CA ALA A 163 -4.57 7.42 -7.46
C ALA A 163 -4.35 8.16 -6.13
N THR A 164 -3.24 8.89 -6.02
CA THR A 164 -3.00 9.81 -4.91
C THR A 164 -3.89 11.04 -5.11
N SER A 165 -4.90 11.25 -4.27
CA SER A 165 -5.71 12.46 -4.30
C SER A 165 -5.00 13.68 -3.70
N ASN A 166 -3.67 13.75 -3.78
CA ASN A 166 -2.93 14.97 -3.45
C ASN A 166 -2.25 15.45 -4.73
N PRO A 167 -2.75 16.50 -5.40
CA PRO A 167 -1.92 17.19 -6.37
C PRO A 167 -0.72 17.76 -5.60
N ASP A 168 0.50 17.47 -6.05
CA ASP A 168 1.65 18.28 -5.63
C ASP A 168 1.28 19.75 -5.82
N PRO A 169 1.61 20.66 -4.88
CA PRO A 169 1.48 22.08 -5.15
C PRO A 169 2.28 22.36 -6.43
N PRO A 170 1.70 23.02 -7.45
CA PRO A 170 2.36 23.21 -8.72
C PRO A 170 3.69 23.91 -8.46
N GLY A 171 4.79 23.22 -8.80
CA GLY A 171 6.12 23.76 -8.71
C GLY A 171 6.16 25.09 -9.44
N GLY A 172 6.35 26.17 -8.67
CA GLY A 172 6.49 27.52 -9.19
C GLY A 172 7.81 27.66 -9.94
N GLY A 173 7.83 27.23 -11.20
CA GLY A 173 8.79 27.71 -12.17
C GLY A 173 8.35 29.09 -12.65
N GLY A 174 9.17 30.10 -12.43
CA GLY A 174 8.89 31.44 -12.94
C GLY A 174 9.96 32.48 -12.61
N TYR A 175 10.88 32.64 -13.57
CA TYR A 175 11.83 33.74 -13.83
C TYR A 175 13.10 33.84 -12.97
#